data_AF-G1VXM2-F1
#
_entry.id   AF-G1VXM2-F1
#
_cell.length_a   1.000
_cell.length_b   1.000
_cell.length_c   1.000
_cell.angle_alpha   90.00
_cell.angle_beta   90.00
_cell.angle_gamma   90.00
#
_symmetry.space_group_name_H-M   'P 1'
#
loop_
_entity.id
_entity.type
_entity.pdbx_description
1 polymer ?
#
loop_
_entity_poly.entity_id
_entity_poly.type
_entity_poly.pdbx_seq_one_letter_code
_entity_poly.pdbx_strand_id
1 'polypeptide(L)'
;MEDALILEKVKTALGVTGTYQDGTISFYIDEAKAYLKSAGIDQRVINSPASFGVIARGVADLWNYGSGSGQLSPYFKERAMQLSFEKGDGDV
;
A
#
# COMPACT_ATOMS: atom_id res chain seq x y z
N MET A 1 1.15 8.58 -13.36
CA MET A 1 1.63 9.70 -12.52
C MET A 1 1.45 9.36 -11.04
N GLU A 2 0.29 8.85 -10.64
CA GLU A 2 0.04 8.38 -9.25
C GLU A 2 0.97 7.22 -8.82
N ASP A 3 1.20 6.22 -9.67
CA ASP A 3 2.04 5.07 -9.28
C ASP A 3 3.50 5.44 -9.02
N ALA A 4 4.05 6.40 -9.77
CA ALA A 4 5.40 6.92 -9.53
C ALA A 4 5.49 7.68 -8.21
N LEU A 5 4.43 8.41 -7.83
CA LEU A 5 4.34 9.09 -6.54
C LEU A 5 4.21 8.07 -5.40
N ILE A 6 3.36 7.04 -5.55
CA ILE A 6 3.21 5.96 -4.56
C ILE A 6 4.56 5.27 -4.33
N LEU A 7 5.28 4.93 -5.41
CA LEU A 7 6.61 4.33 -5.33
C LEU A 7 7.58 5.20 -4.53
N GLU A 8 7.62 6.50 -4.79
CA GLU A 8 8.51 7.45 -4.10
C GLU A 8 8.18 7.57 -2.60
N LYS A 9 6.89 7.59 -2.25
CA LYS A 9 6.43 7.62 -0.85
C LYS A 9 6.70 6.32 -0.11
N VAL A 10 6.50 5.18 -0.77
CA VAL A 10 6.80 3.86 -0.19
C VAL A 10 8.30 3.70 0.04
N LYS A 11 9.14 4.10 -0.91
CA LYS A 11 10.60 4.09 -0.75
C LYS A 11 11.04 4.94 0.45
N THR A 12 10.47 6.12 0.59
CA THR A 12 10.69 7.00 1.75
C THR A 12 10.32 6.29 3.06
N ALA A 13 9.16 5.64 3.13
CA ALA A 13 8.70 4.93 4.32
C ALA A 13 9.57 3.72 4.69
N LEU A 14 10.19 3.07 3.70
CA LEU A 14 11.10 1.92 3.89
C LEU A 14 12.56 2.35 4.13
N GLY A 15 12.90 3.63 4.02
CA GLY A 15 14.28 4.12 4.08
C GLY A 15 15.14 3.68 2.89
N VAL A 16 14.52 3.36 1.75
CA VAL A 16 15.21 2.90 0.54
C VAL A 16 15.57 4.09 -0.35
N THR A 17 16.81 4.11 -0.83
CA THR A 17 17.32 5.10 -1.79
C THR A 17 17.81 4.43 -3.08
N GLY A 18 18.01 5.22 -4.14
CA GLY A 18 18.36 4.69 -5.46
C GLY A 18 17.19 3.96 -6.14
N THR A 19 17.45 3.22 -7.21
CA THR A 19 16.41 2.59 -8.04
C THR A 19 16.50 1.07 -8.13
N TYR A 20 17.50 0.47 -7.47
CA TYR A 20 17.77 -0.98 -7.54
C TYR A 20 16.56 -1.83 -7.11
N GLN A 21 15.81 -1.37 -6.11
CA GLN A 21 14.66 -2.08 -5.56
C GLN A 21 13.32 -1.64 -6.16
N ASP A 22 13.31 -0.73 -7.15
CA ASP A 22 12.06 -0.14 -7.66
C ASP A 22 11.14 -1.20 -8.26
N GLY A 23 11.68 -2.19 -8.96
CA GLY A 23 10.90 -3.32 -9.50
C GLY A 23 10.24 -4.14 -8.39
N THR A 24 11.00 -4.54 -7.37
CA THR A 24 10.51 -5.31 -6.22
C THR A 24 9.44 -4.53 -5.44
N ILE A 25 9.70 -3.25 -5.17
CA ILE A 25 8.77 -2.39 -4.42
C ILE A 25 7.48 -2.17 -5.22
N SER A 26 7.59 -1.94 -6.54
CA SER A 26 6.41 -1.79 -7.41
C SER A 26 5.55 -3.06 -7.40
N PHE A 27 6.16 -4.23 -7.47
CA PHE A 27 5.44 -5.51 -7.37
C PHE A 27 4.66 -5.62 -6.04
N TYR A 28 5.27 -5.29 -4.91
CA TYR A 28 4.57 -5.31 -3.62
C TYR A 28 3.51 -4.21 -3.47
N ILE A 29 3.69 -3.06 -4.12
CA ILE A 29 2.66 -2.02 -4.20
C ILE A 29 1.42 -2.59 -4.90
N ASP A 30 1.61 -3.26 -6.02
CA ASP A 30 0.50 -3.87 -6.78
C ASP A 30 -0.23 -4.93 -5.96
N GLU A 31 0.51 -5.79 -5.24
CA GLU A 31 -0.07 -6.78 -4.34
C GLU A 31 -0.86 -6.13 -3.18
N ALA A 32 -0.32 -5.07 -2.57
CA ALA A 32 -1.02 -4.33 -1.53
C ALA A 32 -2.30 -3.66 -2.06
N LYS A 33 -2.26 -3.06 -3.26
CA LYS A 33 -3.43 -2.49 -3.93
C LYS A 33 -4.47 -3.57 -4.27
N ALA A 34 -4.03 -4.75 -4.72
CA ALA A 34 -4.91 -5.88 -5.00
C ALA A 34 -5.61 -6.41 -3.74
N TYR A 35 -4.91 -6.45 -2.61
CA TYR A 35 -5.52 -6.76 -1.31
C TYR A 35 -6.62 -5.77 -0.96
N LEU A 36 -6.32 -4.47 -1.01
CA LEU A 36 -7.28 -3.40 -0.67
C LEU A 36 -8.52 -3.44 -1.58
N LYS A 37 -8.30 -3.65 -2.88
CA LYS A 37 -9.38 -3.79 -3.86
C LYS A 37 -10.26 -5.00 -3.56
N SER A 38 -9.66 -6.16 -3.26
CA SER A 38 -10.39 -7.38 -2.92
C SER A 38 -11.14 -7.28 -1.60
N ALA A 39 -10.68 -6.41 -0.69
CA ALA A 39 -11.38 -6.06 0.54
C ALA A 39 -12.58 -5.11 0.32
N GLY A 40 -12.84 -4.67 -0.92
CA GLY A 40 -13.99 -3.84 -1.28
C GLY A 40 -13.74 -2.33 -1.25
N ILE A 41 -12.49 -1.89 -1.13
CA ILE A 41 -12.15 -0.46 -1.11
C ILE A 41 -12.23 0.09 -2.55
N ASP A 42 -12.86 1.26 -2.70
CA ASP A 42 -13.03 1.92 -4.00
C ASP A 42 -11.68 2.26 -4.64
N GLN A 43 -11.55 2.03 -5.95
CA GLN A 43 -10.32 2.31 -6.70
C GLN A 43 -9.88 3.77 -6.60
N ARG A 44 -10.82 4.71 -6.49
CA ARG A 44 -10.56 6.15 -6.28
C ARG A 44 -9.85 6.39 -4.95
N VAL A 45 -10.26 5.69 -3.89
CA VAL A 45 -9.61 5.76 -2.56
C VAL A 45 -8.24 5.07 -2.60
N ILE A 46 -8.13 3.91 -3.25
CA ILE A 46 -6.85 3.18 -3.38
C ILE A 46 -5.79 4.02 -4.09
N ASN A 47 -6.18 4.82 -5.09
CA ASN A 47 -5.25 5.65 -5.84
C ASN A 47 -5.03 7.05 -5.21
N SER A 48 -5.76 7.41 -4.15
CA SER A 48 -5.62 8.71 -3.51
C SER A 48 -4.48 8.73 -2.48
N PRO A 49 -3.99 9.92 -2.06
CA PRO A 49 -3.00 10.05 -0.99
C PRO A 49 -3.40 9.40 0.35
N ALA A 50 -4.70 9.20 0.61
CA ALA A 50 -5.19 8.59 1.84
C ALA A 50 -4.73 7.13 2.00
N SER A 51 -4.46 6.43 0.89
CA SER A 51 -4.02 5.04 0.88
C SER A 51 -2.50 4.87 1.03
N PHE A 52 -1.70 5.92 0.86
CA PHE A 52 -0.23 5.80 0.77
C PHE A 52 0.37 5.13 2.01
N GLY A 53 -0.11 5.49 3.20
CA GLY A 53 0.36 4.90 4.46
C GLY A 53 0.04 3.41 4.59
N VAL A 54 -1.17 2.99 4.21
CA VAL A 54 -1.55 1.57 4.28
C VAL A 54 -0.78 0.75 3.24
N ILE A 55 -0.58 1.29 2.04
CA ILE A 55 0.20 0.63 0.98
C ILE A 55 1.64 0.47 1.44
N ALA A 56 2.27 1.51 1.99
CA ALA A 56 3.63 1.43 2.52
C ALA A 56 3.75 0.36 3.63
N ARG A 57 2.77 0.27 4.54
CA ARG A 57 2.75 -0.79 5.57
C ARG A 57 2.61 -2.18 4.95
N GLY A 58 1.72 -2.36 3.98
CA GLY A 58 1.53 -3.63 3.28
C GLY A 58 2.80 -4.07 2.56
N VAL A 59 3.50 -3.15 1.90
CA VAL A 59 4.80 -3.41 1.28
C VAL A 59 5.83 -3.81 2.33
N ALA A 60 5.91 -3.10 3.47
CA ALA A 60 6.83 -3.46 4.55
C ALA A 60 6.52 -4.86 5.12
N ASP A 61 5.24 -5.23 5.23
CA ASP A 61 4.83 -6.56 5.68
C ASP A 61 5.25 -7.64 4.67
N LEU A 62 5.00 -7.43 3.38
CA LEU A 62 5.38 -8.34 2.29
C LEU A 62 6.90 -8.47 2.15
N TRP A 63 7.63 -7.37 2.28
CA TRP A 63 9.08 -7.33 2.26
C TRP A 63 9.69 -8.21 3.36
N ASN A 64 9.13 -8.11 4.57
CA ASN A 64 9.56 -8.91 5.71
C ASN A 64 9.02 -10.35 5.65
N TYR A 65 8.00 -10.64 4.83
CA TYR A 65 7.39 -11.96 4.67
C TYR A 65 8.39 -13.01 4.17
N GLY A 66 9.32 -12.60 3.29
CA GLY A 66 10.42 -13.45 2.80
C GLY A 66 11.38 -13.95 3.90
N SER A 67 11.30 -13.42 5.13
CA SER A 67 12.14 -13.82 6.27
C SER A 67 11.55 -14.94 7.15
N GLY A 68 10.36 -15.47 6.82
CA GLY A 68 9.80 -16.68 7.47
C GLY A 68 8.90 -16.44 8.70
N SER A 69 8.62 -15.18 9.05
CA SER A 69 7.70 -14.78 10.14
C SER A 69 6.46 -14.04 9.63
N GLY A 70 6.24 -14.06 8.32
CA GLY A 70 5.31 -13.19 7.60
C GLY A 70 3.85 -13.36 7.96
N GLN A 71 3.28 -12.34 8.59
CA GLN A 71 1.84 -12.08 8.58
C GLN A 71 1.65 -10.62 8.23
N LEU A 72 0.57 -10.31 7.50
CA LEU A 72 0.12 -8.93 7.41
C LEU A 72 -0.17 -8.42 8.82
N SER A 73 0.44 -7.28 9.15
CA SER A 73 0.39 -6.70 10.48
C SER A 73 -1.06 -6.36 10.88
N PRO A 74 -1.42 -6.45 12.18
CA PRO A 74 -2.73 -6.01 12.66
C PRO A 74 -3.04 -4.57 12.22
N TYR A 75 -2.05 -3.68 12.30
CA TYR A 75 -2.18 -2.30 11.86
C TYR A 75 -2.52 -2.15 10.37
N PHE A 76 -1.91 -2.96 9.48
CA PHE A 76 -2.29 -2.98 8.05
C PHE A 76 -3.77 -3.34 7.87
N LYS A 77 -4.24 -4.39 8.56
CA LYS A 77 -5.62 -4.86 8.48
C LYS A 77 -6.60 -3.82 9.04
N GLU A 78 -6.27 -3.18 10.16
CA GLU A 78 -7.07 -2.10 10.76
C GLU A 78 -7.18 -0.90 9.83
N ARG A 79 -6.08 -0.44 9.24
CA ARG A 79 -6.10 0.68 8.28
C ARG A 79 -6.85 0.34 7.00
N ALA A 80 -6.71 -0.87 6.48
CA ALA A 80 -7.50 -1.33 5.33
C ALA A 80 -8.99 -1.28 5.65
N MET A 81 -9.40 -1.75 6.84
CA MET A 81 -10.79 -1.65 7.29
C MET A 81 -11.25 -0.19 7.41
N GLN A 82 -10.45 0.70 8.01
CA GLN A 82 -10.80 2.11 8.12
C GLN A 82 -10.98 2.78 6.74
N LEU A 83 -10.10 2.47 5.78
CA LEU A 83 -10.21 2.96 4.40
C LEU A 83 -11.45 2.46 3.67
N SER A 84 -11.99 1.29 4.04
CA SER A 84 -13.24 0.80 3.46
C SER A 84 -14.47 1.65 3.80
N PHE A 85 -14.36 2.50 4.84
CA PHE A 85 -15.39 3.48 5.20
C PHE A 85 -15.14 4.87 4.58
N GLU A 86 -13.98 5.11 3.96
CA GLU A 86 -13.73 6.35 3.24
C GLU A 86 -14.50 6.35 1.90
N LYS A 87 -15.19 7.45 1.63
CA LYS A 87 -15.87 7.66 0.34
C LYS A 87 -14.91 8.31 -0.64
N GLY A 88 -15.02 7.96 -1.92
CA GLY A 88 -14.33 8.73 -2.96
C GLY A 88 -14.90 10.15 -3.02
N ASP A 89 -14.07 11.14 -3.38
CA ASP A 89 -14.41 12.59 -3.42
C ASP A 89 -15.63 12.98 -4.29
N GLY A 90 -16.35 12.03 -4.87
CA GLY A 90 -17.57 12.23 -5.67
C GLY A 90 -18.87 11.70 -5.05
N ASP A 91 -18.85 11.17 -3.81
CA ASP A 91 -20.02 10.50 -3.20
C ASP A 91 -20.69 11.34 -2.08
N VAL A 92 -20.63 12.68 -2.21
CA VAL A 92 -21.38 13.66 -1.40
C VAL A 92 -22.73 14.03 -2.02
#